data_AF-A0A563EPK3-F1
#
_entry.id   AF-A0A563EPK3-F1
#
_cell.length_a   1.000
_cell.length_b   1.000
_cell.length_c   1.000
_cell.angle_alpha   90.00
_cell.angle_beta   90.00
_cell.angle_gamma   90.00
#
_symmetry.space_group_name_H-M   'P 1'
#
loop_
_entity.id
_entity.type
_entity.pdbx_description
1 polymer ?
#
loop_
_entity_poly.entity_id
_entity_poly.type
_entity_poly.pdbx_seq_one_letter_code
_entity_poly.pdbx_strand_id
1 'polypeptide(L)'
;MIDPVDELLRDAGERWRAAQPPPPDVNTSRWTHRARWMPLTAAAAAVLLAAGITYGVTGTSPPDTIGAGKYAGLVVHEGDTVRASGTVYVQADGKAEFCSAYLMVGPLTGPGCDDGVPVVGVDADRLTTQRRSFDVRIGEARLTGVWRGGVLTVTEQADPGEVFQPPSDGRPAPCAPPPGGWKPDGKGADLTDLMNYVTQAHPDRFAVPGFVTEQVYVVGVVRGDLAEETRELRSRYQGNLCVVAAGGDLSIADDRALRDQLKAVLPDPDSHIRIGTNRAKLEVDMTTLTPELAAKLAPFADSLDLKPFLRPVS
;
A
#
# COMPACT_ATOMS: atom_id res chain seq x y z
N MET A 1 19.32 -16.24 -40.30
CA MET A 1 18.38 -15.28 -40.93
C MET A 1 17.90 -14.41 -39.79
N ILE A 2 18.25 -13.13 -39.78
CA ILE A 2 17.80 -12.20 -38.73
C ILE A 2 16.35 -11.82 -39.06
N ASP A 3 15.49 -11.78 -38.04
CA ASP A 3 14.09 -11.41 -38.18
C ASP A 3 13.98 -9.96 -38.69
N PRO A 4 13.21 -9.67 -39.75
CA PRO A 4 12.98 -8.30 -40.20
C PRO A 4 12.44 -7.37 -39.11
N VAL A 5 11.79 -7.90 -38.07
CA VAL A 5 11.35 -7.12 -36.90
C VAL A 5 12.55 -6.66 -36.05
N ASP A 6 13.55 -7.52 -35.83
CA ASP A 6 14.74 -7.18 -35.06
C ASP A 6 15.55 -6.08 -35.72
N GLU A 7 15.63 -6.11 -37.05
CA GLU A 7 16.34 -5.08 -37.83
C GLU A 7 15.62 -3.72 -37.74
N LEU A 8 14.29 -3.73 -37.79
CA LEU A 8 13.46 -2.53 -37.67
C LEU A 8 13.55 -1.90 -36.26
N LEU A 9 13.57 -2.74 -35.22
CA LEU A 9 13.73 -2.28 -33.83
C LEU A 9 15.14 -1.71 -33.59
N ARG A 10 16.17 -2.32 -34.16
CA ARG A 10 17.55 -1.83 -34.08
C ARG A 10 17.69 -0.45 -34.71
N ASP A 11 17.18 -0.26 -35.93
CA ASP A 11 17.22 1.01 -36.66
C ASP A 11 16.40 2.11 -35.96
N ALA A 12 15.28 1.75 -35.35
CA ALA A 12 14.49 2.69 -34.54
C ALA A 12 15.27 3.12 -33.28
N GLY A 13 15.93 2.19 -32.60
CA GLY A 13 16.74 2.47 -31.42
C GLY A 13 17.97 3.34 -31.72
N GLU A 14 18.61 3.15 -32.88
CA GLU A 14 19.70 4.01 -33.33
C GLU A 14 19.25 5.44 -33.62
N ARG A 15 18.14 5.61 -34.34
CA ARG A 15 17.55 6.93 -34.61
C ARG A 15 17.14 7.65 -33.33
N TRP A 16 16.55 6.93 -32.38
CA TRP A 16 16.17 7.50 -31.09
C TRP A 16 17.38 8.00 -30.29
N ARG A 17 18.47 7.21 -30.23
CA ARG A 17 19.73 7.60 -29.55
C ARG A 17 20.38 8.82 -30.20
N ALA A 18 20.38 8.89 -31.54
CA ALA A 18 20.93 10.01 -32.29
C ALA A 18 20.11 11.31 -32.10
N ALA A 19 18.82 11.19 -31.79
CA ALA A 19 17.93 12.33 -31.56
C ALA A 19 17.92 12.84 -30.11
N GLN A 20 18.59 12.15 -29.17
CA GLN A 20 18.68 12.64 -27.80
C GLN A 20 19.58 13.88 -27.74
N PRO A 21 19.17 14.95 -27.04
CA PRO A 21 20.07 16.05 -26.76
C PRO A 21 21.26 15.55 -25.93
N PRO A 22 22.44 16.20 -26.04
CA PRO A 22 23.56 15.86 -25.17
C PRO A 22 23.11 15.97 -23.71
N PRO A 23 23.57 15.07 -22.82
CA PRO A 23 23.24 15.17 -21.41
C PRO A 23 23.66 16.55 -20.89
N PRO A 24 22.84 17.17 -20.04
CA PRO A 24 23.19 18.47 -19.47
C PRO A 24 24.51 18.36 -18.71
N ASP A 25 25.34 19.41 -18.81
CA ASP A 25 26.59 19.48 -18.05
C ASP A 25 26.30 19.29 -16.56
N VAL A 26 26.99 18.32 -15.95
CA VAL A 26 26.90 18.08 -14.52
C VAL A 26 27.44 19.30 -13.81
N ASN A 27 26.53 20.08 -13.21
CA ASN A 27 26.92 21.27 -12.44
C ASN A 27 27.56 20.86 -11.11
N THR A 28 28.89 20.74 -11.13
CA THR A 28 29.72 20.42 -9.96
C THR A 28 29.86 21.58 -8.97
N SER A 29 29.37 22.79 -9.29
CA SER A 29 29.48 23.96 -8.41
C SER A 29 28.61 23.87 -7.15
N ARG A 30 27.64 22.96 -7.10
CA ARG A 30 26.84 22.69 -5.89
C ARG A 30 27.59 21.90 -4.82
N TRP A 31 28.69 21.23 -5.15
CA TRP A 31 29.41 20.36 -4.20
C TRP A 31 30.61 21.01 -3.53
N THR A 32 31.05 22.18 -3.98
CA THR A 32 32.21 22.90 -3.41
C THR A 32 31.86 23.86 -2.28
N HIS A 33 30.57 24.06 -1.96
CA HIS A 33 30.12 24.88 -0.83
C HIS A 33 29.67 24.04 0.38
N ARG A 34 30.46 23.04 0.81
CA ARG A 34 30.36 22.57 2.19
C ARG A 34 31.12 23.54 3.09
N ALA A 35 30.33 24.34 3.80
CA ALA A 35 30.76 25.32 4.78
C ALA A 35 31.81 24.73 5.75
N ARG A 36 32.94 25.41 5.79
CA ARG A 36 34.07 25.19 6.69
C ARG A 36 33.63 25.55 8.12
N TRP A 37 33.13 24.58 8.87
CA TRP A 37 32.87 24.75 10.31
C TRP A 37 34.22 24.86 11.04
N MET A 38 34.53 26.04 11.55
CA MET A 38 35.63 26.25 12.48
C MET A 38 35.17 25.91 13.90
N PRO A 39 35.93 25.15 14.70
CA PRO A 39 35.66 24.99 16.12
C PRO A 39 36.15 26.24 16.87
N LEU A 40 35.23 27.02 17.42
CA LEU A 40 35.56 28.04 18.42
C LEU A 40 35.57 27.37 19.80
N THR A 41 36.78 27.12 20.29
CA THR A 41 37.04 26.82 21.70
C THR A 41 36.89 28.10 22.52
N ALA A 42 35.85 28.19 23.33
CA ALA A 42 35.74 29.19 24.39
C ALA A 42 35.55 28.49 25.73
N ALA A 43 36.61 28.52 26.53
CA ALA A 43 36.60 28.15 27.94
C ALA A 43 36.01 29.30 28.77
N ALA A 44 35.05 29.02 29.64
CA ALA A 44 34.75 29.77 30.86
C ALA A 44 33.77 28.91 31.69
N ALA A 45 34.23 28.29 32.78
CA ALA A 45 34.19 28.83 34.13
C ALA A 45 32.97 28.29 34.89
N ALA A 46 33.28 27.49 35.90
CA ALA A 46 32.33 26.91 36.85
C ALA A 46 31.66 27.99 37.71
N VAL A 47 30.35 27.87 37.90
CA VAL A 47 29.67 28.34 39.11
C VAL A 47 28.72 27.23 39.54
N LEU A 48 29.12 26.54 40.61
CA LEU A 48 28.26 25.68 41.41
C LEU A 48 27.27 26.60 42.15
N LEU A 49 26.01 26.61 41.73
CA LEU A 49 24.89 27.06 42.56
C LEU A 49 23.95 25.88 42.74
N ALA A 50 24.15 25.21 43.88
CA ALA A 50 23.18 24.31 44.47
C ALA A 50 21.94 25.13 44.88
N ALA A 51 20.93 25.14 44.02
CA ALA A 51 19.57 25.49 44.38
C ALA A 51 18.71 24.26 44.07
N GLY A 52 18.43 23.50 45.12
CA GLY A 52 17.48 22.39 45.08
C GLY A 52 16.08 22.92 44.77
N ILE A 53 15.70 22.85 43.49
CA ILE A 53 14.30 22.86 43.08
C ILE A 53 13.97 21.41 42.79
N THR A 54 13.29 20.77 43.74
CA THR A 54 12.55 19.54 43.49
C THR A 54 11.45 19.85 42.48
N TYR A 55 11.79 19.84 41.19
CA TYR A 55 10.78 19.63 40.16
C TYR A 55 10.25 18.22 40.40
N GLY A 56 9.11 18.15 41.08
CA GLY A 56 8.27 16.97 41.01
C GLY A 56 8.00 16.73 39.54
N VAL A 57 8.73 15.78 38.96
CA VAL A 57 8.35 15.14 37.70
C VAL A 57 7.08 14.37 38.04
N THR A 58 5.97 15.09 38.15
CA THR A 58 4.68 14.52 37.84
C THR A 58 4.80 14.14 36.38
N GLY A 59 5.16 12.88 36.14
CA GLY A 59 5.02 12.27 34.83
C GLY A 59 3.55 12.43 34.47
N THR A 60 3.23 13.51 33.78
CA THR A 60 2.02 13.59 32.99
C THR A 60 2.19 12.49 31.98
N SER A 61 1.63 11.32 32.30
CA SER A 61 1.29 10.33 31.29
C SER A 61 0.66 11.12 30.15
N PRO A 62 1.23 11.09 28.93
CA PRO A 62 0.61 11.76 27.81
C PRO A 62 -0.85 11.33 27.80
N PRO A 63 -1.79 12.28 27.64
CA PRO A 63 -3.20 12.00 27.75
C PRO A 63 -3.51 10.80 26.86
N ASP A 64 -4.05 9.74 27.46
CA ASP A 64 -4.53 8.56 26.74
C ASP A 64 -5.42 9.08 25.60
N THR A 65 -4.88 9.06 24.39
CA THR A 65 -5.53 9.69 23.25
C THR A 65 -6.74 8.84 22.89
N ILE A 66 -7.89 9.31 23.37
CA ILE A 66 -9.23 8.80 23.12
C ILE A 66 -9.43 8.79 21.59
N GLY A 67 -9.16 7.64 20.98
CA GLY A 67 -9.15 7.46 19.52
C GLY A 67 -8.34 6.24 19.09
N ALA A 68 -7.34 5.83 19.88
CA ALA A 68 -6.54 4.63 19.62
C ALA A 68 -7.27 3.30 19.89
N GLY A 69 -8.46 3.31 20.51
CA GLY A 69 -9.11 2.11 21.06
C GLY A 69 -9.42 1.01 20.03
N LYS A 70 -9.85 1.37 18.82
CA LYS A 70 -10.22 0.38 17.79
C LYS A 70 -9.01 -0.38 17.24
N TYR A 71 -7.84 0.26 17.18
CA TYR A 71 -6.63 -0.29 16.58
C TYR A 71 -5.50 -0.50 17.58
N ALA A 72 -5.73 -0.32 18.89
CA ALA A 72 -4.70 -0.42 19.91
C ALA A 72 -3.92 -1.74 19.83
N GLY A 73 -4.61 -2.85 19.56
CA GLY A 73 -3.98 -4.17 19.40
C GLY A 73 -3.21 -4.37 18.08
N LEU A 74 -3.23 -3.40 17.17
CA LEU A 74 -2.48 -3.40 15.92
C LEU A 74 -1.27 -2.47 15.96
N VAL A 75 -1.16 -1.60 16.98
CA VAL A 75 -0.08 -0.63 17.10
C VAL A 75 1.19 -1.34 17.56
N VAL A 76 2.26 -1.19 16.79
CA VAL A 76 3.57 -1.76 17.08
C VAL A 76 4.44 -0.73 17.79
N HIS A 77 4.93 -1.08 18.98
CA HIS A 77 5.84 -0.29 19.78
C HIS A 77 7.28 -0.81 19.69
N GLU A 78 8.23 0.03 20.07
CA GLU A 78 9.63 -0.35 20.22
C GLU A 78 9.79 -1.43 21.28
N GLY A 79 10.42 -2.55 20.90
CA GLY A 79 10.63 -3.71 21.75
C GLY A 79 9.50 -4.74 21.70
N ASP A 80 8.40 -4.48 20.98
CA ASP A 80 7.32 -5.45 20.83
C ASP A 80 7.80 -6.70 20.10
N THR A 81 7.28 -7.85 20.52
CA THR A 81 7.34 -9.05 19.68
C THR A 81 6.27 -8.95 18.62
N VAL A 82 6.66 -8.98 17.35
CA VAL A 82 5.75 -8.87 16.21
C VAL A 82 5.85 -10.10 15.32
N ARG A 83 4.79 -10.33 14.55
CA ARG A 83 4.69 -11.39 13.56
C ARG A 83 4.19 -10.86 12.23
N ALA A 84 4.75 -11.37 11.14
CA ALA A 84 4.27 -11.13 9.77
C ALA A 84 4.49 -12.36 8.88
N SER A 85 3.65 -12.50 7.85
CA SER A 85 3.82 -13.49 6.78
C SER A 85 3.90 -12.75 5.44
N GLY A 86 4.84 -13.12 4.58
CA GLY A 86 5.08 -12.40 3.33
C GLY A 86 6.31 -12.89 2.58
N THR A 87 6.74 -12.08 1.60
CA THR A 87 7.91 -12.36 0.76
C THR A 87 9.16 -11.80 1.42
N VAL A 88 10.27 -12.54 1.36
CA VAL A 88 11.57 -12.10 1.86
C VAL A 88 12.56 -12.08 0.71
N TYR A 89 13.27 -10.96 0.60
CA TYR A 89 14.34 -10.74 -0.36
C TYR A 89 15.65 -10.80 0.39
N VAL A 90 16.57 -11.66 -0.03
CA VAL A 90 17.90 -11.81 0.57
C VAL A 90 18.95 -11.55 -0.49
N GLN A 91 19.70 -10.46 -0.31
CA GLN A 91 20.81 -10.07 -1.19
C GLN A 91 22.02 -10.98 -0.98
N ALA A 92 22.95 -10.98 -1.94
CA ALA A 92 24.17 -11.79 -1.86
C ALA A 92 25.08 -11.45 -0.66
N ASP A 93 25.01 -10.23 -0.12
CA ASP A 93 25.74 -9.83 1.09
C ASP A 93 25.04 -10.24 2.39
N GLY A 94 23.90 -10.94 2.30
CA GLY A 94 23.11 -11.43 3.42
C GLY A 94 22.13 -10.41 4.00
N LYS A 95 22.08 -9.17 3.48
CA LYS A 95 21.01 -8.23 3.84
C LYS A 95 19.67 -8.77 3.38
N ALA A 96 18.68 -8.64 4.24
CA ALA A 96 17.35 -9.15 3.96
C ALA A 96 16.27 -8.10 4.24
N GLU A 97 15.23 -8.13 3.42
CA GLU A 97 14.06 -7.26 3.51
C GLU A 97 12.78 -8.11 3.48
N PHE A 98 11.84 -7.78 4.36
CA PHE A 98 10.51 -8.36 4.38
C PHE A 98 9.53 -7.46 3.64
N CYS A 99 8.79 -8.07 2.72
CA CYS A 99 7.82 -7.42 1.86
C CYS A 99 6.46 -8.03 2.10
N SER A 100 5.48 -7.14 2.26
CA SER A 100 4.10 -7.59 2.19
C SER A 100 3.78 -8.08 0.78
N ALA A 101 3.07 -9.20 0.67
CA ALA A 101 2.71 -9.79 -0.63
C ALA A 101 1.83 -8.87 -1.50
N TYR A 102 1.17 -7.87 -0.89
CA TYR A 102 0.21 -6.98 -1.55
C TYR A 102 0.82 -5.77 -2.27
N LEU A 103 2.05 -5.37 -1.94
CA LEU A 103 2.67 -4.19 -2.53
C LEU A 103 3.34 -4.48 -3.89
N MET A 104 3.34 -5.72 -4.37
CA MET A 104 4.01 -6.11 -5.62
C MET A 104 3.18 -5.93 -6.90
N VAL A 105 2.23 -4.98 -6.95
CA VAL A 105 1.43 -4.73 -8.16
C VAL A 105 2.24 -3.86 -9.14
N GLY A 106 3.22 -4.45 -9.79
CA GLY A 106 4.06 -3.81 -10.80
C GLY A 106 4.93 -4.85 -11.53
N PRO A 107 5.41 -4.57 -12.75
CA PRO A 107 6.35 -5.46 -13.40
C PRO A 107 7.59 -5.58 -12.51
N LEU A 108 7.94 -6.83 -12.12
CA LEU A 108 9.09 -7.23 -11.28
C LEU A 108 10.44 -6.85 -11.94
N THR A 109 10.62 -5.56 -12.21
CA THR A 109 11.69 -5.02 -13.04
C THR A 109 12.89 -4.58 -12.21
N GLY A 110 12.76 -4.57 -10.88
CA GLY A 110 13.85 -4.37 -9.94
C GLY A 110 14.05 -5.58 -9.02
N PRO A 111 15.29 -5.90 -8.61
CA PRO A 111 15.61 -6.98 -7.66
C PRO A 111 15.29 -6.64 -6.19
N GLY A 112 14.58 -5.55 -5.92
CA GLY A 112 14.41 -4.99 -4.59
C GLY A 112 12.97 -5.00 -4.08
N CYS A 113 12.88 -4.80 -2.77
CA CYS A 113 11.66 -4.43 -2.11
C CYS A 113 11.82 -2.98 -1.67
N ASP A 114 11.60 -2.05 -2.61
CA ASP A 114 11.86 -0.62 -2.39
C ASP A 114 11.13 -0.11 -1.13
N ASP A 115 10.05 -0.80 -0.75
CA ASP A 115 9.21 -0.54 0.41
C ASP A 115 9.28 -1.60 1.53
N GLY A 116 10.35 -2.40 1.54
CA GLY A 116 10.54 -3.50 2.47
C GLY A 116 10.99 -3.07 3.86
N VAL A 117 10.61 -3.84 4.87
CA VAL A 117 11.18 -3.70 6.22
C VAL A 117 12.50 -4.45 6.29
N PRO A 118 13.60 -3.81 6.73
CA PRO A 118 14.84 -4.51 7.00
C PRO A 118 14.64 -5.61 8.06
N VAL A 119 15.13 -6.82 7.77
CA VAL A 119 15.08 -7.97 8.67
C VAL A 119 16.47 -8.53 8.93
N VAL A 120 16.72 -8.91 10.18
CA VAL A 120 17.98 -9.53 10.62
C VAL A 120 17.70 -10.90 11.19
N GLY A 121 18.56 -11.89 10.90
CA GLY A 121 18.42 -13.25 11.42
C GLY A 121 17.56 -14.19 10.58
N VAL A 122 17.24 -13.81 9.33
CA VAL A 122 16.57 -14.69 8.36
C VAL A 122 17.52 -15.80 7.90
N ASP A 123 17.01 -17.02 7.85
CA ASP A 123 17.66 -18.15 7.20
C ASP A 123 17.13 -18.29 5.76
N ALA A 124 17.95 -17.88 4.79
CA ALA A 124 17.60 -17.87 3.38
C ALA A 124 17.35 -19.29 2.82
N ASP A 125 17.92 -20.33 3.41
CA ASP A 125 17.74 -21.72 2.98
C ASP A 125 16.39 -22.29 3.43
N ARG A 126 15.79 -21.69 4.46
CA ARG A 126 14.48 -22.08 5.00
C ARG A 126 13.30 -21.29 4.43
N LEU A 127 13.51 -20.46 3.40
CA LEU A 127 12.41 -19.80 2.70
C LEU A 127 11.62 -20.81 1.86
N THR A 128 10.30 -20.65 1.77
CA THR A 128 9.48 -21.45 0.83
C THR A 128 9.43 -20.78 -0.55
N THR A 129 8.92 -21.50 -1.56
CA THR A 129 8.69 -20.97 -2.93
C THR A 129 9.89 -20.24 -3.54
N GLN A 130 11.11 -20.73 -3.23
CA GLN A 130 12.33 -20.02 -3.56
C GLN A 130 12.50 -19.83 -5.06
N ARG A 131 12.85 -18.61 -5.45
CA ARG A 131 13.35 -18.26 -6.77
C ARG A 131 14.59 -17.38 -6.65
N ARG A 132 15.40 -17.34 -7.70
CA ARG A 132 16.51 -16.41 -7.82
C ARG A 132 16.21 -15.43 -8.94
N SER A 133 16.48 -14.16 -8.68
CA SER A 133 16.48 -13.10 -9.68
C SER A 133 17.77 -12.32 -9.50
N PHE A 134 18.67 -12.38 -10.48
CA PHE A 134 20.05 -11.90 -10.34
C PHE A 134 20.71 -12.50 -9.08
N ASP A 135 21.32 -11.66 -8.25
CA ASP A 135 22.00 -12.02 -7.01
C ASP A 135 21.08 -12.01 -5.77
N VAL A 136 19.76 -11.98 -5.98
CA VAL A 136 18.77 -11.93 -4.91
C VAL A 136 18.01 -13.25 -4.83
N ARG A 137 17.99 -13.84 -3.63
CA ARG A 137 17.12 -14.97 -3.28
C ARG A 137 15.80 -14.42 -2.80
N ILE A 138 14.72 -14.91 -3.39
CA ILE A 138 13.36 -14.48 -3.08
C ILE A 138 12.60 -15.72 -2.64
N GLY A 139 11.90 -15.64 -1.53
CA GLY A 139 11.00 -16.71 -1.09
C GLY A 139 9.99 -16.18 -0.09
N GLU A 140 9.21 -17.07 0.50
CA GLU A 140 8.18 -16.70 1.47
C GLU A 140 8.50 -17.26 2.85
N ALA A 141 8.07 -16.55 3.90
CA ALA A 141 8.21 -16.99 5.27
C ALA A 141 7.20 -16.29 6.20
N ARG A 142 6.95 -16.93 7.35
CA ARG A 142 6.36 -16.28 8.52
C ARG A 142 7.48 -15.97 9.50
N LEU A 143 7.67 -14.69 9.78
CA LEU A 143 8.71 -14.19 10.68
C LEU A 143 8.06 -13.75 11.98
N THR A 144 8.62 -14.17 13.12
CA THR A 144 8.34 -13.61 14.44
C THR A 144 9.65 -13.09 15.03
N GLY A 145 9.62 -11.90 15.63
CA GLY A 145 10.82 -11.27 16.12
C GLY A 145 10.54 -10.01 16.92
N VAL A 146 11.60 -9.32 17.34
CA VAL A 146 11.51 -8.07 18.11
C VAL A 146 11.63 -6.87 17.17
N TRP A 147 10.68 -5.96 17.25
CA TRP A 147 10.69 -4.71 16.49
C TRP A 147 11.54 -3.64 17.18
N ARG A 148 12.59 -3.11 16.53
CA ARG A 148 13.36 -1.97 17.04
C ARG A 148 13.89 -1.07 15.93
N GLY A 149 13.66 0.24 16.05
CA GLY A 149 14.26 1.25 15.19
C GLY A 149 13.98 1.02 13.70
N GLY A 150 12.78 0.55 13.35
CA GLY A 150 12.42 0.23 11.97
C GLY A 150 12.89 -1.14 11.48
N VAL A 151 13.56 -1.94 12.31
CA VAL A 151 14.14 -3.24 11.95
C VAL A 151 13.46 -4.35 12.73
N LEU A 152 13.11 -5.44 12.04
CA LEU A 152 12.65 -6.66 12.67
C LEU A 152 13.84 -7.61 12.90
N THR A 153 14.17 -7.86 14.17
CA THR A 153 15.15 -8.89 14.55
C THR A 153 14.43 -10.22 14.72
N VAL A 154 14.58 -11.12 13.74
CA VAL A 154 13.90 -12.42 13.68
C VAL A 154 14.41 -13.35 14.77
N THR A 155 13.49 -13.89 15.57
CA THR A 155 13.75 -14.92 16.59
C THR A 155 13.17 -16.28 16.20
N GLU A 156 12.14 -16.29 15.35
CA GLU A 156 11.52 -17.49 14.82
C GLU A 156 11.18 -17.29 13.33
N GLN A 157 11.53 -18.28 12.52
CA GLN A 157 11.15 -18.39 11.12
C GLN A 157 10.40 -19.71 10.93
N ALA A 158 9.25 -19.63 10.28
CA ALA A 158 8.40 -20.76 9.95
C ALA A 158 7.89 -20.65 8.51
N ASP A 159 7.24 -21.70 8.02
CA ASP A 159 6.47 -21.64 6.78
C ASP A 159 5.49 -20.44 6.84
N PRO A 160 5.28 -19.73 5.72
CA PRO A 160 4.40 -18.55 5.68
C PRO A 160 2.98 -18.84 6.17
N GLY A 161 2.60 -20.13 6.20
CA GLY A 161 1.26 -20.59 6.51
C GLY A 161 0.38 -20.44 5.29
N GLU A 162 -0.93 -20.37 5.52
CA GLU A 162 -1.86 -19.92 4.49
C GLU A 162 -1.57 -18.42 4.25
N VAL A 163 -0.74 -18.14 3.24
CA VAL A 163 -0.58 -16.78 2.73
C VAL A 163 -1.99 -16.32 2.41
N PHE A 164 -2.38 -15.14 2.89
CA PHE A 164 -3.63 -14.51 2.50
C PHE A 164 -3.56 -14.28 0.99
N GLN A 165 -4.02 -15.27 0.24
CA GLN A 165 -4.35 -15.09 -1.15
C GLN A 165 -5.62 -14.23 -1.09
N PRO A 166 -5.64 -13.04 -1.73
CA PRO A 166 -6.90 -12.37 -1.92
C PRO A 166 -7.79 -13.43 -2.56
N PRO A 167 -8.98 -13.73 -1.99
CA PRO A 167 -9.81 -14.80 -2.50
C PRO A 167 -9.90 -14.59 -4.00
N SER A 168 -9.35 -15.54 -4.78
CA SER A 168 -9.46 -15.52 -6.22
C SER A 168 -10.96 -15.48 -6.46
N ASP A 169 -11.41 -14.35 -6.97
CA ASP A 169 -12.74 -13.81 -6.72
C ASP A 169 -13.78 -14.47 -7.61
N GLY A 170 -13.66 -15.78 -7.84
CA GLY A 170 -14.74 -16.70 -8.19
C GLY A 170 -15.92 -16.70 -7.20
N ARG A 171 -16.01 -15.70 -6.33
CA ARG A 171 -17.25 -15.28 -5.70
C ARG A 171 -18.27 -15.04 -6.80
N PRO A 172 -19.45 -15.68 -6.73
CA PRO A 172 -20.48 -15.45 -7.71
C PRO A 172 -20.87 -13.97 -7.70
N ALA A 173 -21.30 -13.47 -8.86
CA ALA A 173 -21.87 -12.13 -8.93
C ALA A 173 -23.01 -12.01 -7.90
N PRO A 174 -23.12 -10.87 -7.19
CA PRO A 174 -24.11 -10.71 -6.12
C PRO A 174 -25.56 -10.71 -6.66
N CYS A 175 -25.75 -10.49 -7.96
CA CYS A 175 -27.03 -10.64 -8.63
C CYS A 175 -27.22 -12.07 -9.12
N ALA A 176 -28.47 -12.55 -9.09
CA ALA A 176 -28.86 -13.73 -9.85
C ALA A 176 -28.60 -13.52 -11.36
N PRO A 177 -28.20 -14.56 -12.11
CA PRO A 177 -28.08 -14.46 -13.55
C PRO A 177 -29.42 -14.04 -14.19
N PRO A 178 -29.41 -13.24 -15.27
CA PRO A 178 -30.62 -12.92 -16.01
C PRO A 178 -31.19 -14.19 -16.69
N PRO A 179 -32.45 -14.15 -17.19
CA PRO A 179 -32.97 -15.23 -18.04
C PRO A 179 -32.01 -15.52 -19.20
N GLY A 180 -31.61 -16.79 -19.36
CA GLY A 180 -30.59 -17.20 -20.33
C GLY A 180 -29.15 -17.21 -19.80
N GLY A 181 -28.92 -16.79 -18.55
CA GLY A 181 -27.63 -16.80 -17.90
C GLY A 181 -26.73 -15.61 -18.24
N TRP A 182 -25.55 -15.57 -17.64
CA TRP A 182 -24.51 -14.60 -17.99
C TRP A 182 -23.88 -14.95 -19.34
N LYS A 183 -23.70 -13.96 -20.21
CA LYS A 183 -23.07 -14.15 -21.52
C LYS A 183 -21.58 -14.51 -21.35
N PRO A 184 -21.03 -15.51 -22.08
CA PRO A 184 -19.62 -15.88 -22.00
C PRO A 184 -18.64 -14.75 -22.37
N ASP A 185 -19.06 -13.86 -23.26
CA ASP A 185 -18.35 -12.66 -23.73
C ASP A 185 -18.97 -11.38 -23.17
N GLY A 186 -19.43 -11.43 -21.91
CA GLY A 186 -20.23 -10.37 -21.27
C GLY A 186 -19.60 -8.99 -21.11
N LYS A 187 -18.40 -8.75 -21.63
CA LYS A 187 -17.79 -7.42 -21.68
C LYS A 187 -18.47 -6.62 -22.80
N GLY A 188 -19.33 -5.67 -22.44
CA GLY A 188 -19.94 -4.76 -23.40
C GLY A 188 -18.90 -3.83 -24.02
N ALA A 189 -19.03 -3.52 -25.31
CA ALA A 189 -18.18 -2.56 -26.00
C ALA A 189 -18.35 -1.11 -25.50
N ASP A 190 -19.42 -0.88 -24.74
CA ASP A 190 -19.92 0.37 -24.20
C ASP A 190 -19.50 0.61 -22.73
N LEU A 191 -18.57 -0.18 -22.20
CA LEU A 191 -18.08 -0.01 -20.82
C LEU A 191 -17.57 1.40 -20.53
N THR A 192 -16.96 2.07 -21.50
CA THR A 192 -16.45 3.44 -21.34
C THR A 192 -17.58 4.45 -21.06
N ASP A 193 -18.74 4.34 -21.73
CA ASP A 193 -19.86 5.26 -21.49
C ASP A 193 -20.43 5.05 -20.08
N LEU A 194 -20.64 3.79 -19.70
CA LEU A 194 -21.04 3.41 -18.35
C LEU A 194 -20.08 3.99 -17.30
N MET A 195 -18.77 3.85 -17.52
CA MET A 195 -17.76 4.35 -16.60
C MET A 195 -17.74 5.86 -16.48
N ASN A 196 -17.92 6.59 -17.58
CA ASN A 196 -18.02 8.04 -17.53
C ASN A 196 -19.27 8.49 -16.77
N TYR A 197 -20.41 7.85 -17.01
CA TYR A 197 -21.64 8.11 -16.27
C TYR A 197 -21.45 7.89 -14.76
N VAL A 198 -20.92 6.74 -14.37
CA VAL A 198 -20.75 6.34 -12.96
C VAL A 198 -19.66 7.15 -12.25
N THR A 199 -18.49 7.33 -12.88
CA THR A 199 -17.28 7.86 -12.19
C THR A 199 -17.05 9.35 -12.38
N GLN A 200 -17.65 9.97 -13.40
CA GLN A 200 -17.46 11.39 -13.72
C GLN A 200 -18.74 12.19 -13.56
N ALA A 201 -19.86 11.71 -14.13
CA ALA A 201 -21.12 12.46 -14.09
C ALA A 201 -21.85 12.33 -12.75
N HIS A 202 -21.80 11.15 -12.12
CA HIS A 202 -22.54 10.86 -10.88
C HIS A 202 -21.69 10.16 -9.79
N PRO A 203 -20.49 10.67 -9.47
CA PRO A 203 -19.60 10.02 -8.50
C PRO A 203 -20.19 9.97 -7.08
N ASP A 204 -21.18 10.81 -6.77
CA ASP A 204 -21.88 10.86 -5.49
C ASP A 204 -22.96 9.76 -5.33
N ARG A 205 -23.36 9.10 -6.42
CA ARG A 205 -24.47 8.13 -6.40
C ARG A 205 -24.00 6.68 -6.32
N PHE A 206 -22.80 6.41 -6.78
CA PHE A 206 -22.32 5.04 -6.98
C PHE A 206 -21.07 4.75 -6.18
N ALA A 207 -20.93 3.49 -5.76
CA ALA A 207 -19.68 2.94 -5.25
C ALA A 207 -18.70 2.66 -6.40
N VAL A 208 -17.42 2.45 -6.09
CA VAL A 208 -16.40 2.11 -7.10
C VAL A 208 -16.84 0.82 -7.84
N PRO A 209 -17.11 0.89 -9.16
CA PRO A 209 -17.58 -0.26 -9.91
C PRO A 209 -16.43 -1.19 -10.29
N GLY A 210 -16.72 -2.44 -10.57
CA GLY A 210 -15.69 -3.41 -10.89
C GLY A 210 -16.22 -4.72 -11.44
N PHE A 211 -15.31 -5.49 -12.03
CA PHE A 211 -15.57 -6.87 -12.40
C PHE A 211 -15.49 -7.76 -11.16
N VAL A 212 -16.50 -8.61 -10.95
CA VAL A 212 -16.47 -9.69 -9.94
C VAL A 212 -16.13 -11.04 -10.55
N THR A 213 -16.32 -11.17 -11.86
CA THR A 213 -15.78 -12.24 -12.68
C THR A 213 -15.23 -11.58 -13.94
N GLU A 214 -14.49 -12.31 -14.77
CA GLU A 214 -14.06 -11.77 -16.07
C GLU A 214 -15.22 -11.33 -16.99
N GLN A 215 -16.46 -11.70 -16.64
CA GLN A 215 -17.64 -11.52 -17.48
C GLN A 215 -18.66 -10.55 -16.90
N VAL A 216 -18.75 -10.34 -15.59
CA VAL A 216 -19.86 -9.58 -14.95
C VAL A 216 -19.35 -8.30 -14.31
N TYR A 217 -19.88 -7.17 -14.76
CA TYR A 217 -19.59 -5.85 -14.22
C TYR A 217 -20.61 -5.49 -13.13
N VAL A 218 -20.12 -5.07 -11.96
CA VAL A 218 -20.96 -4.72 -10.80
C VAL A 218 -20.90 -3.22 -10.53
N VAL A 219 -22.08 -2.63 -10.37
CA VAL A 219 -22.26 -1.23 -9.97
C VAL A 219 -23.12 -1.19 -8.70
N GLY A 220 -22.59 -0.59 -7.62
CA GLY A 220 -23.34 -0.38 -6.38
C GLY A 220 -23.99 0.99 -6.35
N VAL A 221 -25.30 1.06 -6.09
CA VAL A 221 -26.06 2.31 -5.90
C VAL A 221 -26.03 2.70 -4.43
N VAL A 222 -25.27 3.73 -4.10
CA VAL A 222 -25.10 4.27 -2.75
C VAL A 222 -26.22 5.25 -2.42
N ARG A 223 -26.59 6.11 -3.38
CA ARG A 223 -27.65 7.11 -3.25
C ARG A 223 -28.56 7.08 -4.50
N GLY A 224 -29.87 7.17 -4.29
CA GLY A 224 -30.88 7.15 -5.36
C GLY A 224 -31.81 5.93 -5.31
N ASP A 225 -32.74 5.86 -6.26
CA ASP A 225 -33.64 4.71 -6.41
C ASP A 225 -32.96 3.60 -7.23
N LEU A 226 -32.87 2.40 -6.67
CA LEU A 226 -32.18 1.28 -7.31
C LEU A 226 -32.81 0.90 -8.65
N ALA A 227 -34.14 0.99 -8.79
CA ALA A 227 -34.83 0.56 -10.00
C ALA A 227 -34.67 1.58 -11.14
N GLU A 228 -34.72 2.88 -10.84
CA GLU A 228 -34.36 3.94 -11.80
C GLU A 228 -32.91 3.82 -12.26
N GLU A 229 -31.96 3.77 -11.34
CA GLU A 229 -30.54 3.71 -11.71
C GLU A 229 -30.23 2.41 -12.47
N THR A 230 -30.87 1.29 -12.12
CA THR A 230 -30.72 0.05 -12.90
C THR A 230 -31.19 0.21 -14.34
N ARG A 231 -32.32 0.88 -14.58
CA ARG A 231 -32.83 1.12 -15.94
C ARG A 231 -31.88 2.01 -16.73
N GLU A 232 -31.41 3.10 -16.13
CA GLU A 232 -30.48 4.04 -16.75
C GLU A 232 -29.15 3.35 -17.11
N LEU A 233 -28.52 2.64 -16.15
CA LEU A 233 -27.26 1.94 -16.39
C LEU A 233 -27.39 0.84 -17.46
N ARG A 234 -28.52 0.11 -17.49
CA ARG A 234 -28.78 -0.91 -18.54
C ARG A 234 -29.00 -0.31 -19.92
N SER A 235 -29.49 0.92 -20.02
CA SER A 235 -29.61 1.61 -21.31
C SER A 235 -28.25 1.96 -21.94
N ARG A 236 -27.21 2.06 -21.09
CA ARG A 236 -25.84 2.47 -21.45
C ARG A 236 -24.87 1.31 -21.62
N TYR A 237 -25.18 0.15 -21.04
CA TYR A 237 -24.29 -1.00 -21.03
C TYR A 237 -25.02 -2.29 -21.40
N GLN A 238 -24.67 -2.84 -22.56
CA GLN A 238 -25.28 -4.05 -23.14
C GLN A 238 -24.63 -5.36 -22.67
N GLY A 239 -23.52 -5.25 -21.93
CA GLY A 239 -22.82 -6.38 -21.32
C GLY A 239 -23.55 -6.98 -20.11
N ASN A 240 -22.88 -7.92 -19.44
CA ASN A 240 -23.39 -8.49 -18.20
C ASN A 240 -23.27 -7.46 -17.07
N LEU A 241 -24.39 -6.82 -16.73
CA LEU A 241 -24.48 -5.86 -15.65
C LEU A 241 -25.21 -6.44 -14.44
N CYS A 242 -24.59 -6.28 -13.28
CA CYS A 242 -25.21 -6.50 -11.98
C CYS A 242 -25.25 -5.17 -11.22
N VAL A 243 -26.46 -4.67 -10.95
CA VAL A 243 -26.68 -3.44 -10.18
C VAL A 243 -27.25 -3.83 -8.83
N VAL A 244 -26.64 -3.34 -7.74
CA VAL A 244 -27.02 -3.70 -6.37
C VAL A 244 -27.19 -2.46 -5.50
N ALA A 245 -28.02 -2.56 -4.46
CA ALA A 245 -28.06 -1.55 -3.41
C ALA A 245 -26.75 -1.58 -2.60
N ALA A 246 -26.20 -0.39 -2.33
CA ALA A 246 -24.93 -0.19 -1.66
C ALA A 246 -25.00 0.98 -0.66
N GLY A 247 -26.15 1.18 -0.01
CA GLY A 247 -26.40 2.36 0.85
C GLY A 247 -25.51 2.49 2.10
N GLY A 248 -24.68 1.49 2.41
CA GLY A 248 -23.65 1.55 3.47
C GLY A 248 -22.22 1.71 2.93
N ASP A 249 -22.06 1.76 1.61
CA ASP A 249 -20.75 1.87 0.96
C ASP A 249 -20.34 3.34 0.78
N LEU A 250 -19.05 3.59 0.59
CA LEU A 250 -18.56 4.90 0.16
C LEU A 250 -18.95 5.14 -1.29
N SER A 251 -19.54 6.30 -1.57
CA SER A 251 -19.63 6.77 -2.96
C SER A 251 -18.24 7.08 -3.51
N ILE A 252 -18.07 7.08 -4.83
CA ILE A 252 -16.80 7.45 -5.48
C ILE A 252 -16.36 8.86 -5.06
N ALA A 253 -17.30 9.79 -4.89
CA ALA A 253 -17.03 11.13 -4.40
C ALA A 253 -16.50 11.13 -2.95
N ASP A 254 -17.13 10.36 -2.06
CA ASP A 254 -16.70 10.25 -0.65
C ASP A 254 -15.34 9.55 -0.54
N ASP A 255 -15.13 8.48 -1.31
CA ASP A 255 -13.87 7.76 -1.42
C ASP A 255 -12.73 8.71 -1.85
N ARG A 256 -12.93 9.51 -2.90
CA ARG A 256 -11.95 10.51 -3.36
C ARG A 256 -11.68 11.56 -2.30
N ALA A 257 -12.72 12.13 -1.71
CA ALA A 257 -12.58 13.16 -0.67
C ALA A 257 -11.78 12.63 0.54
N LEU A 258 -12.07 11.40 0.98
CA LEU A 258 -11.38 10.78 2.10
C LEU A 258 -9.93 10.44 1.75
N ARG A 259 -9.65 9.95 0.53
CA ARG A 259 -8.28 9.75 0.04
C ARG A 259 -7.49 11.05 0.01
N ASP A 260 -8.09 12.15 -0.43
CA ASP A 260 -7.42 13.45 -0.47
C ASP A 260 -7.14 13.99 0.94
N GLN A 261 -8.03 13.77 1.90
CA GLN A 261 -7.76 14.07 3.31
C GLN A 261 -6.63 13.21 3.88
N LEU A 262 -6.61 11.90 3.58
CA LEU A 262 -5.54 11.01 4.03
C LEU A 262 -4.17 11.39 3.46
N LYS A 263 -4.09 11.83 2.20
CA LYS A 263 -2.81 12.29 1.61
C LYS A 263 -2.14 13.42 2.40
N ALA A 264 -2.91 14.25 3.08
CA ALA A 264 -2.36 15.34 3.90
C ALA A 264 -1.77 14.84 5.24
N VAL A 265 -2.12 13.62 5.65
CA VAL A 265 -1.84 13.07 6.98
C VAL A 265 -0.84 11.92 6.90
N LEU A 266 -0.97 11.09 5.86
CA LEU A 266 -0.02 10.05 5.56
C LEU A 266 1.35 10.68 5.21
N PRO A 267 2.46 10.05 5.62
CA PRO A 267 3.77 10.50 5.19
C PRO A 267 3.90 10.41 3.66
N ASP A 268 5.02 10.91 3.14
CA ASP A 268 5.43 10.86 1.72
C ASP A 268 4.93 9.57 1.03
N PRO A 269 4.47 9.60 -0.25
CA PRO A 269 4.11 8.41 -1.04
C PRO A 269 5.02 7.17 -0.90
N ASP A 270 6.27 7.34 -0.48
CA ASP A 270 7.21 6.27 -0.12
C ASP A 270 6.88 5.54 1.22
N SER A 271 5.75 5.87 1.87
CA SER A 271 5.43 5.43 3.24
C SER A 271 4.99 3.97 3.39
N HIS A 272 5.16 3.13 2.37
CA HIS A 272 4.75 1.71 2.38
C HIS A 272 3.26 1.51 2.72
N ILE A 273 2.42 2.51 2.41
CA ILE A 273 0.98 2.52 2.67
C ILE A 273 0.24 2.45 1.34
N ARG A 274 -0.58 1.40 1.18
CA ARG A 274 -1.49 1.26 0.04
C ARG A 274 -2.91 1.50 0.49
N ILE A 275 -3.60 2.39 -0.20
CA ILE A 275 -5.01 2.70 0.07
C ILE A 275 -5.87 1.98 -0.97
N GLY A 276 -6.54 0.92 -0.56
CA GLY A 276 -7.64 0.27 -1.26
C GLY A 276 -9.00 0.77 -0.76
N THR A 277 -10.07 0.13 -1.24
CA THR A 277 -11.45 0.39 -0.78
C THR A 277 -12.14 -0.95 -0.57
N ASN A 278 -12.74 -1.15 0.60
CA ASN A 278 -13.48 -2.38 0.93
C ASN A 278 -15.00 -2.15 0.96
N ARG A 279 -15.51 -1.44 -0.05
CA ARG A 279 -16.89 -0.95 -0.18
C ARG A 279 -17.29 0.09 0.87
N ALA A 280 -17.35 -0.27 2.15
CA ALA A 280 -17.81 0.62 3.23
C ALA A 280 -16.72 1.52 3.82
N LYS A 281 -15.45 1.15 3.67
CA LYS A 281 -14.31 1.87 4.26
C LYS A 281 -13.16 1.93 3.27
N LEU A 282 -12.23 2.86 3.52
CA LEU A 282 -10.92 2.77 2.89
C LEU A 282 -10.11 1.69 3.59
N GLU A 283 -9.66 0.74 2.80
CA GLU A 283 -8.71 -0.27 3.26
C GLU A 283 -7.31 0.35 3.19
N VAL A 284 -6.60 0.38 4.31
CA VAL A 284 -5.24 0.94 4.38
C VAL A 284 -4.29 -0.18 4.76
N ASP A 285 -3.71 -0.80 3.73
CA ASP A 285 -2.65 -1.78 3.88
C ASP A 285 -1.34 -1.05 4.19
N MET A 286 -0.58 -1.51 5.18
CA MET A 286 0.68 -0.87 5.55
C MET A 286 1.65 -1.87 6.16
N THR A 287 2.95 -1.62 6.06
CA THR A 287 3.93 -2.55 6.64
C THR A 287 3.84 -2.60 8.17
N THR A 288 3.79 -1.44 8.84
CA THR A 288 3.64 -1.30 10.29
C THR A 288 2.67 -0.16 10.63
N LEU A 289 1.98 -0.28 11.77
CA LEU A 289 1.20 0.82 12.36
C LEU A 289 1.92 1.32 13.61
N THR A 290 2.71 2.40 13.48
CA THR A 290 3.41 3.00 14.64
C THR A 290 2.44 3.85 15.48
N PRO A 291 2.79 4.20 16.74
CA PRO A 291 1.97 5.08 17.56
C PRO A 291 1.74 6.46 16.92
N GLU A 292 2.74 7.06 16.26
CA GLU A 292 2.56 8.36 15.61
C GLU A 292 1.61 8.26 14.42
N LEU A 293 1.72 7.21 13.60
CA LEU A 293 0.82 6.99 12.48
C LEU A 293 -0.61 6.69 12.96
N ALA A 294 -0.76 5.90 14.02
CA ALA A 294 -2.06 5.62 14.62
C ALA A 294 -2.73 6.88 15.16
N ALA A 295 -1.98 7.77 15.83
CA ALA A 295 -2.50 9.04 16.31
C ALA A 295 -2.96 9.96 15.16
N LYS A 296 -2.20 9.98 14.06
CA LYS A 296 -2.55 10.71 12.83
C LYS A 296 -3.81 10.16 12.16
N LEU A 297 -4.00 8.84 12.16
CA LEU A 297 -5.15 8.16 11.55
C LEU A 297 -6.39 8.11 12.45
N ALA A 298 -6.26 8.39 13.75
CA ALA A 298 -7.35 8.35 14.72
C ALA A 298 -8.59 9.16 14.30
N PRO A 299 -8.50 10.36 13.71
CA PRO A 299 -9.67 11.11 13.24
C PRO A 299 -10.49 10.40 12.17
N PHE A 300 -9.93 9.40 11.49
CA PHE A 300 -10.57 8.66 10.41
C PHE A 300 -10.98 7.23 10.82
N ALA A 301 -10.79 6.84 12.08
CA ALA A 301 -10.86 5.44 12.51
C ALA A 301 -12.17 4.72 12.13
N ASP A 302 -13.30 5.43 12.05
CA ASP A 302 -14.57 4.84 11.64
C ASP A 302 -14.66 4.57 10.14
N SER A 303 -13.98 5.38 9.33
CA SER A 303 -13.96 5.32 7.86
C SER A 303 -12.82 4.48 7.30
N LEU A 304 -11.92 3.98 8.15
CA LEU A 304 -10.78 3.15 7.76
C LEU A 304 -10.94 1.68 8.19
N ASP A 305 -10.26 0.82 7.45
CA ASP A 305 -9.91 -0.54 7.83
C ASP A 305 -8.39 -0.68 7.72
N LEU A 306 -7.70 -0.62 8.86
CA LEU A 306 -6.23 -0.64 8.90
C LEU A 306 -5.73 -2.08 8.89
N LYS A 307 -4.86 -2.42 7.94
CA LYS A 307 -4.30 -3.76 7.78
C LYS A 307 -2.76 -3.72 7.82
N PRO A 308 -2.16 -3.54 9.01
CA PRO A 308 -0.72 -3.68 9.14
C PRO A 308 -0.31 -5.15 8.93
N PHE A 309 0.80 -5.36 8.21
CA PHE A 309 1.39 -6.68 7.97
C PHE A 309 2.15 -7.20 9.19
N LEU A 310 2.95 -6.34 9.81
CA LEU A 310 3.57 -6.60 11.11
C LEU A 310 2.59 -6.29 12.22
N ARG A 311 2.25 -7.30 13.02
CA ARG A 311 1.30 -7.18 14.13
C ARG A 311 1.94 -7.64 15.43
N PRO A 312 1.63 -7.00 16.57
CA PRO A 312 2.04 -7.50 17.88
C PRO A 312 1.57 -8.93 18.12
N VAL A 313 2.40 -9.74 18.78
CA VAL A 313 2.04 -11.06 19.30
C VAL A 313 1.59 -10.87 20.75
N SER A 314 0.27 -10.93 20.99
CA SER A 314 -0.33 -10.92 22.33
C SER A 314 -0.28 -12.28 23.00
#